data_AF-D0NV88-F1
#
_entry.id   AF-D0NV88-F1
#
_cell.length_a   1.000
_cell.length_b   1.000
_cell.length_c   1.000
_cell.angle_alpha   90.00
_cell.angle_beta   90.00
_cell.angle_gamma   90.00
#
_symmetry.space_group_name_H-M   'P 1'
#
loop_
_entity.id
_entity.type
_entity.pdbx_description
1 polymer ?
#
loop_
_entity_poly.entity_id
_entity_poly.type
_entity_poly.pdbx_seq_one_letter_code
_entity_poly.pdbx_strand_id
1 'polypeptide(L)'
;MLANDGADVYSADIYSLYLFRRGKLIPSEETQETACKKSRVIITGVPVKSYKLPLEWVSENTVIINVASFKNVDEAELLKIKGVQYVPLVGKVTVAMLERNLLRLYENFHWKPKKVWQ
;
A
#
# COMPACT_ATOMS: atom_id res chain seq x y z
N MET A 1 -8.06 -0.75 -5.56
CA MET A 1 -8.66 -0.21 -4.32
C MET A 1 -8.41 1.29 -4.24
N LEU A 2 -7.17 1.75 -4.00
CA LEU A 2 -6.86 3.18 -3.86
C LEU A 2 -7.33 4.05 -5.04
N ALA A 3 -7.14 3.59 -6.28
CA ALA A 3 -7.61 4.32 -7.46
C ALA A 3 -9.14 4.39 -7.59
N ASN A 4 -9.86 3.45 -6.97
CA ASN A 4 -11.33 3.49 -6.89
C ASN A 4 -11.79 4.51 -5.85
N ASP A 5 -10.97 4.74 -4.81
CA ASP A 5 -11.21 5.75 -3.77
C ASP A 5 -10.76 7.17 -4.21
N GLY A 6 -10.40 7.35 -5.48
CA GLY A 6 -10.08 8.64 -6.09
C GLY A 6 -8.60 9.00 -6.12
N ALA A 7 -7.70 8.13 -5.66
CA ALA A 7 -6.27 8.37 -5.75
C ALA A 7 -5.71 8.16 -7.17
N ASP A 8 -4.67 8.89 -7.51
CA ASP A 8 -3.80 8.56 -8.63
C ASP A 8 -2.74 7.57 -8.17
N VAL A 9 -2.71 6.39 -8.80
CA VAL A 9 -1.85 5.29 -8.34
C VAL A 9 -0.84 4.95 -9.42
N TYR A 10 0.43 5.24 -9.15
CA TYR A 10 1.54 4.72 -9.94
C TYR A 10 1.82 3.28 -9.51
N SER A 11 1.54 2.33 -10.40
CA SER A 11 1.80 0.90 -10.21
C SER A 11 3.09 0.54 -10.92
N ALA A 12 4.16 0.34 -10.15
CA ALA A 12 5.47 -0.06 -10.65
C ALA A 12 5.61 -1.59 -10.59
N ASP A 13 6.12 -2.15 -11.68
CA ASP A 13 6.60 -3.52 -11.80
C ASP A 13 8.05 -3.50 -12.33
N ILE A 14 8.70 -4.66 -12.40
CA ILE A 14 10.10 -4.82 -12.83
C ILE A 14 10.35 -4.16 -14.20
N TYR A 15 9.41 -4.32 -15.14
CA TYR A 15 9.56 -3.89 -16.54
C TYR A 15 8.55 -2.83 -16.98
N SER A 16 7.67 -2.38 -16.09
CA SER A 16 6.59 -1.48 -16.49
C SER A 16 6.15 -0.54 -15.38
N LEU A 17 5.63 0.61 -15.80
CA LEU A 17 5.00 1.57 -14.92
C LEU A 17 3.66 1.97 -15.51
N TYR A 18 2.63 1.90 -14.68
CA TYR A 18 1.28 2.24 -15.06
C TYR A 18 0.69 3.29 -14.13
N LEU A 19 -0.10 4.21 -14.69
CA LEU A 19 -0.97 5.10 -13.93
C LEU A 19 -2.38 4.53 -13.89
N PHE A 20 -2.82 4.13 -12.71
CA PHE A 20 -4.21 3.82 -12.40
C PHE A 20 -4.95 5.07 -11.98
N ARG A 21 -5.98 5.45 -12.75
CA ARG A 21 -6.83 6.61 -12.46
C ARG A 21 -8.27 6.32 -12.89
N ARG A 22 -9.24 6.54 -12.00
CA ARG A 22 -10.69 6.37 -12.27
C ARG A 22 -11.03 5.01 -12.91
N GLY A 23 -10.46 3.93 -12.39
CA GLY A 23 -10.69 2.57 -12.88
C GLY A 23 -10.05 2.24 -14.23
N LYS A 24 -9.25 3.15 -14.82
CA LYS A 24 -8.51 2.91 -16.06
C LYS A 24 -7.05 2.64 -15.77
N LEU A 25 -6.48 1.74 -16.57
CA LEU A 25 -5.07 1.41 -16.57
C LEU A 25 -4.39 2.08 -17.75
N ILE A 26 -3.47 3.00 -17.48
CA ILE A 26 -2.80 3.81 -18.51
C ILE A 26 -1.29 3.57 -18.42
N PRO A 27 -0.61 3.14 -19.50
CA PRO A 27 0.86 3.09 -19.52
C PRO A 27 1.43 4.47 -19.19
N SER A 28 2.43 4.52 -18.31
CA SER A 28 3.06 5.77 -17.91
C SER A 28 4.43 5.90 -18.56
N GLU A 29 4.75 7.12 -19.02
CA GLU A 29 6.10 7.49 -19.51
C GLU A 29 7.03 7.94 -18.37
N GLU A 30 6.52 7.98 -17.13
CA GLU A 30 7.30 8.33 -15.95
C GLU A 30 8.29 7.22 -15.60
N THR A 31 9.37 7.57 -14.89
CA THR A 31 10.26 6.59 -14.28
C THR A 31 9.77 6.25 -12.87
N GLN A 32 10.26 5.14 -12.30
CA GLN A 32 9.96 4.79 -10.91
C GLN A 32 10.38 5.91 -9.95
N GLU A 33 11.50 6.59 -10.23
CA GLU A 33 11.97 7.74 -9.46
C GLU A 33 10.98 8.92 -9.52
N THR A 34 10.58 9.35 -10.72
CA THR A 34 9.70 10.52 -10.85
C THR A 34 8.31 10.24 -10.28
N ALA A 35 7.82 9.01 -10.44
CA ALA A 35 6.58 8.55 -9.83
C ALA A 35 6.65 8.58 -8.29
N CYS A 36 7.75 8.09 -7.71
CA CYS A 36 7.95 8.13 -6.25
C CYS A 36 7.99 9.58 -5.74
N LYS A 37 8.74 10.48 -6.40
CA LYS A 37 8.84 11.89 -6.00
C LYS A 37 7.50 12.62 -6.06
N LYS A 38 6.63 12.26 -7.00
CA LYS A 38 5.25 12.82 -7.14
C LYS A 38 4.26 12.22 -6.14
N SER A 39 4.59 11.08 -5.52
CA SER A 39 3.66 10.33 -4.68
C SER A 39 3.74 10.80 -3.22
N ARG A 40 2.57 11.09 -2.62
CA ARG A 40 2.46 11.40 -1.17
C ARG A 40 2.40 10.15 -0.31
N VAL A 41 2.11 9.00 -0.92
CA VAL A 41 2.07 7.69 -0.28
C VAL A 41 2.84 6.72 -1.15
N ILE A 42 3.82 6.04 -0.57
CA ILE A 42 4.62 5.02 -1.25
C ILE A 42 4.38 3.69 -0.54
N ILE A 43 3.93 2.69 -1.30
CA ILE A 43 3.71 1.33 -0.80
C ILE A 43 4.74 0.43 -1.46
N THR A 44 5.58 -0.21 -0.67
CA THR A 44 6.59 -1.16 -1.14
C THR A 44 6.30 -2.57 -0.64
N GLY A 45 6.51 -3.55 -1.52
CA GLY A 45 6.14 -4.94 -1.29
C GLY A 45 7.06 -5.90 -2.05
N VAL A 46 8.32 -5.50 -2.29
CA VAL A 46 9.24 -6.25 -3.15
C VAL A 46 9.78 -7.46 -2.38
N PRO A 47 9.54 -8.69 -2.86
CA PRO A 47 9.90 -9.93 -2.14
C PRO A 47 11.40 -10.28 -2.29
N VAL A 48 12.27 -9.27 -2.33
CA VAL A 48 13.71 -9.43 -2.54
C VAL A 48 14.46 -8.81 -1.36
N LYS A 49 15.29 -9.62 -0.70
CA LYS A 49 16.02 -9.20 0.52
C LYS A 49 17.03 -8.07 0.25
N SER A 50 17.62 -8.04 -0.95
CA SER A 50 18.59 -7.01 -1.35
C SER A 50 17.94 -5.72 -1.84
N TYR A 51 16.63 -5.70 -2.08
CA TYR A 51 15.96 -4.50 -2.57
C TYR A 51 15.83 -3.47 -1.46
N LYS A 52 16.22 -2.24 -1.77
CA LYS A 52 16.05 -1.05 -0.94
C LYS A 52 15.46 0.07 -1.77
N LEU A 53 14.40 0.69 -1.26
CA LEU A 53 13.83 1.90 -1.83
C LEU A 53 14.85 3.04 -1.67
N PRO A 54 15.31 3.67 -2.77
CA PRO A 54 16.22 4.80 -2.68
C PRO A 54 15.56 5.98 -1.97
N LEU A 55 16.21 6.50 -0.94
CA LEU A 55 15.66 7.59 -0.11
C LEU A 55 15.61 8.92 -0.85
N GLU A 56 16.43 9.08 -1.89
CA GLU A 56 16.43 10.23 -2.81
C GLU A 56 15.10 10.36 -3.57
N TRP A 57 14.32 9.28 -3.64
CA TRP A 57 13.02 9.26 -4.32
C TRP A 57 11.88 9.65 -3.39
N VAL A 58 12.13 9.77 -2.09
CA VAL A 58 11.14 10.08 -1.07
C VAL A 58 11.07 11.58 -0.83
N SER A 59 9.91 12.18 -1.12
CA SER A 59 9.62 13.57 -0.81
C SER A 59 9.28 13.79 0.67
N GLU A 60 9.41 15.01 1.17
CA GLU A 60 8.99 15.38 2.53
C GLU A 60 7.48 15.10 2.76
N ASN A 61 7.11 14.80 4.00
CA ASN A 61 5.73 14.49 4.41
C ASN A 61 5.09 13.29 3.68
N THR A 62 5.91 12.40 3.11
CA THR A 62 5.44 11.17 2.47
C THR A 62 5.12 10.10 3.50
N VAL A 63 4.03 9.37 3.29
CA VAL A 63 3.70 8.16 4.08
C VAL A 63 4.27 6.95 3.36
N ILE A 64 5.08 6.15 4.06
CA ILE A 64 5.67 4.93 3.51
C ILE A 64 5.13 3.71 4.24
N ILE A 65 4.65 2.75 3.46
CA ILE A 65 4.11 1.50 3.96
C ILE A 65 4.93 0.36 3.37
N ASN A 66 5.58 -0.42 4.24
CA ASN A 66 6.26 -1.64 3.83
C ASN A 66 5.38 -2.87 4.10
N VAL A 67 4.94 -3.51 3.03
CA VAL A 67 4.11 -4.73 3.06
C VAL A 67 4.96 -5.98 2.84
N ALA A 68 6.23 -5.84 2.42
CA ALA A 68 7.10 -6.99 2.21
C ALA A 68 7.50 -7.65 3.54
N SER A 69 7.74 -8.96 3.48
CA SER A 69 8.33 -9.71 4.59
C SER A 69 9.79 -9.28 4.88
N PHE A 70 10.44 -8.62 3.92
CA PHE A 70 11.80 -8.10 4.05
C PHE A 70 11.81 -6.59 4.28
N LYS A 71 12.89 -6.08 4.88
CA LYS A 71 13.08 -4.65 5.08
C LYS A 71 13.46 -3.96 3.76
N ASN A 72 12.46 -3.53 2.99
CA ASN A 72 12.65 -2.79 1.75
C ASN A 72 13.10 -1.33 1.97
N VAL A 73 13.09 -0.83 3.21
CA VAL A 73 13.47 0.56 3.51
C VAL A 73 14.41 0.58 4.72
N ASP A 74 15.36 1.51 4.70
CA ASP A 74 16.25 1.76 5.81
C ASP A 74 15.64 2.81 6.74
N GLU A 75 14.95 2.31 7.77
CA GLU A 75 14.13 3.09 8.71
C GLU A 75 14.89 4.24 9.38
N ALA A 76 16.13 4.01 9.80
CA ALA A 76 16.93 5.01 10.50
C ALA A 76 17.24 6.24 9.63
N GLU A 77 17.47 6.02 8.33
CA GLU A 77 17.73 7.09 7.38
C GLU A 77 16.42 7.72 6.89
N LEU A 78 15.37 6.91 6.72
CA LEU A 78 14.06 7.38 6.31
C LEU A 78 13.46 8.38 7.30
N LEU A 79 13.58 8.11 8.60
CA LEU A 79 13.04 8.97 9.66
C LEU A 79 13.77 10.32 9.79
N LYS A 80 14.92 10.49 9.11
CA LYS A 80 15.59 11.79 9.02
C LYS A 80 14.89 12.74 8.04
N ILE A 81 14.12 12.20 7.09
CA ILE A 81 13.38 12.99 6.12
C ILE A 81 12.20 13.65 6.82
N LYS A 82 12.08 14.97 6.67
CA LYS A 82 11.12 15.78 7.40
C LYS A 82 9.68 15.33 7.14
N GLY A 83 8.95 15.08 8.24
CA GLY A 83 7.52 14.78 8.23
C GLY A 83 7.15 13.42 7.65
N VAL A 84 8.12 12.58 7.30
CA VAL A 84 7.84 11.23 6.80
C VAL A 84 7.22 10.37 7.89
N GLN A 85 6.20 9.60 7.53
CA GLN A 85 5.59 8.60 8.39
C GLN A 85 5.89 7.22 7.83
N TYR A 86 6.35 6.31 8.69
CA TYR A 86 6.73 4.97 8.26
C TYR A 86 5.93 3.90 8.99
N VAL A 87 5.40 2.95 8.22
CA VAL A 87 4.69 1.77 8.71
C VAL A 87 5.49 0.53 8.33
N PRO A 88 6.27 -0.06 9.27
CA PRO A 88 7.24 -1.11 8.95
C PRO A 88 6.65 -2.49 8.67
N LEU A 89 5.50 -2.83 9.26
CA LEU A 89 4.99 -4.20 9.31
C LEU A 89 3.46 -4.22 9.24
N VAL A 90 2.93 -4.75 8.13
CA VAL A 90 1.48 -4.91 7.91
C VAL A 90 0.96 -6.27 8.40
N GLY A 91 1.84 -7.24 8.72
CA GLY A 91 1.45 -8.62 9.04
C GLY A 91 0.40 -8.77 10.15
N LYS A 92 0.50 -8.00 11.24
CA LYS A 92 -0.51 -8.02 12.32
C LYS A 92 -1.87 -7.51 11.83
N VAL A 93 -1.87 -6.47 11.02
CA VAL A 93 -3.09 -5.91 10.41
C VAL A 93 -3.70 -6.93 9.44
N THR A 94 -2.87 -7.66 8.68
CA THR A 94 -3.34 -8.72 7.77
C THR A 94 -4.11 -9.82 8.53
N VAL A 95 -3.60 -10.28 9.68
CA VAL A 95 -4.28 -11.29 10.51
C VAL A 95 -5.62 -10.76 11.04
N ALA A 96 -5.62 -9.56 11.62
CA ALA A 96 -6.85 -8.94 12.12
C ALA A 96 -7.90 -8.74 11.00
N MET A 97 -7.46 -8.37 9.80
CA MET A 97 -8.35 -8.24 8.64
C MET A 97 -8.90 -9.59 8.18
N LEU A 98 -8.12 -10.67 8.29
CA LEU A 98 -8.57 -12.02 7.97
C LEU A 98 -9.65 -12.50 8.95
N GLU A 99 -9.45 -12.29 10.25
CA GLU A 99 -10.46 -12.60 11.28
C GLU A 99 -11.75 -11.81 11.06
N ARG A 100 -11.65 -10.51 10.78
CA ARG A 100 -12.81 -9.69 10.41
C ARG A 100 -13.51 -10.21 9.16
N ASN A 101 -12.77 -10.62 8.14
CA ASN A 101 -13.34 -11.18 6.91
C ASN A 101 -14.05 -12.51 7.18
N LEU A 102 -13.53 -13.35 8.07
CA LEU A 102 -14.16 -14.60 8.50
C LEU A 102 -15.50 -14.33 9.21
N LEU A 103 -15.54 -13.39 10.16
CA LEU A 103 -16.77 -13.01 10.85
C LEU A 103 -17.82 -12.47 9.86
N ARG A 104 -17.40 -11.62 8.92
CA ARG A 104 -18.28 -11.11 7.87
C ARG A 104 -18.83 -12.20 6.96
N LEU A 105 -18.04 -13.22 6.65
CA LEU A 105 -18.52 -14.36 5.88
C LEU A 105 -19.61 -15.13 6.64
N TYR A 106 -19.40 -15.35 7.94
CA TYR A 106 -20.40 -15.98 8.79
C TYR A 106 -21.68 -15.14 8.88
N GLU A 107 -21.56 -13.83 9.10
CA GLU A 107 -22.68 -12.89 9.14
C GLU A 107 -23.50 -12.89 7.85
N ASN A 108 -22.85 -12.90 6.69
CA ASN A 108 -23.53 -12.80 5.41
C ASN A 108 -24.26 -14.09 4.99
N PHE A 109 -23.75 -15.26 5.37
CA PHE A 109 -24.23 -16.54 4.83
C PHE A 109 -24.81 -17.51 5.86
N HIS A 110 -24.52 -17.33 7.15
CA HIS A 110 -24.91 -18.28 8.20
C HIS A 110 -25.61 -17.62 9.39
N TRP A 111 -25.42 -16.33 9.61
CA TRP A 111 -26.16 -15.58 10.61
C TRP A 111 -27.58 -15.31 10.10
N LYS A 112 -28.53 -16.12 10.56
CA LYS A 112 -29.95 -15.80 10.44
C LYS A 112 -30.28 -14.83 11.58
N PRO A 113 -30.51 -13.53 11.34
CA PRO A 113 -30.95 -12.66 12.41
C PRO A 113 -32.24 -13.24 12.98
N LYS A 114 -32.30 -13.41 14.32
CA LYS A 114 -33.58 -13.70 14.99
C LYS A 114 -34.54 -12.60 14.57
N LYS A 115 -35.70 -12.96 14.01
CA LYS A 115 -36.80 -12.01 13.82
C LYS A 115 -37.21 -11.53 15.21
N VAL A 116 -36.77 -10.33 15.59
CA VAL A 116 -37.09 -9.77 16.91
C VAL A 116 -38.48 -9.12 16.93
N TRP A 117 -39.19 -9.08 15.78
CA TRP A 117 -40.49 -8.43 15.65
C TRP A 117 -41.42 -9.15 14.66
N GLN A 118 -41.90 -10.35 15.02
CA GLN A 118 -43.10 -10.94 14.44
C GLN A 118 -44.01 -11.45 15.54
#